data_AF-A0A9N9LID8-F1
#
_entry.id   AF-A0A9N9LID8-F1
#
_cell.length_a   1.000
_cell.length_b   1.000
_cell.length_c   1.000
_cell.angle_alpha   90.00
_cell.angle_beta   90.00
_cell.angle_gamma   90.00
#
_symmetry.space_group_name_H-M   'P 1'
#
loop_
_entity.id
_entity.type
_entity.pdbx_description
1 polymer ?
#
loop_
_entity_poly.entity_id
_entity_poly.type
_entity_poly.pdbx_seq_one_letter_code
_entity_poly.pdbx_strand_id
1 'polypeptide(L)'
;MSEFEEQIAKHGLYLEESTEASKTVAIIHKARVTAAGISLWGPEAENNNRVLRKYSGHHEFFLRVQFSDEDGNRLAFSKNTSNKPIFDRFQKILDDGISIAGRQFSFLGFSHSSLRSQSCWFMAPFAHEGSLLYYKQVISGLGDFKNIRIPARCAARIGQAFSDTRDAIRLPLDIKREIPDVERNGRTFSDGCGIVSRQALYLIWAGLPPGKSPTVLQLRYQAAYKPITLYLNEQLIPILEVLGIENKWFLDLQRTEIERLYSTTLTANNASQFLSSHSIGDKIGLPRFLKVLVNYRVSFQEDDFLTRVVETAVLIQLRTLKYKARIPVRKGFTLLGIMDETGILEEGQVFCIADIDGVSKVITGEAGRPIIISRSPALHPGG
;
A
#
# COMPACT_ATOMS: atom_id res chain seq x y z
N MET A 1 -10.62 -14.09 47.77
CA MET A 1 -10.08 -14.24 46.40
C MET A 1 -10.89 -15.35 45.78
N SER A 2 -11.78 -14.97 44.87
CA SER A 2 -13.00 -15.72 44.52
C SER A 2 -12.76 -16.72 43.39
N GLU A 3 -13.66 -17.70 43.27
CA GLU A 3 -13.82 -18.66 42.15
C GLU A 3 -13.71 -18.05 40.75
N PHE A 4 -13.76 -16.72 40.63
CA PHE A 4 -13.58 -15.96 39.40
C PHE A 4 -12.12 -15.98 38.88
N GLU A 5 -11.11 -16.01 39.75
CA GLU A 5 -9.70 -16.10 39.34
C GLU A 5 -9.34 -17.53 38.87
N GLU A 6 -9.98 -18.55 39.43
CA GLU A 6 -9.78 -19.95 39.06
C GLU A 6 -10.49 -20.32 37.74
N GLN A 7 -11.59 -19.62 37.41
CA GLN A 7 -12.24 -19.72 36.09
C GLN A 7 -11.40 -19.11 34.96
N ILE A 8 -10.64 -18.04 35.23
CA ILE A 8 -9.75 -17.40 34.27
C ILE A 8 -8.51 -18.28 33.99
N ALA A 9 -8.00 -18.99 34.99
CA ALA A 9 -6.90 -19.95 34.82
C ALA A 9 -7.29 -21.19 34.00
N LYS A 10 -8.57 -21.61 34.07
CA LYS A 10 -9.10 -22.78 33.32
C LYS A 10 -9.51 -22.47 31.87
N HIS A 11 -9.78 -21.21 31.53
CA HIS A 11 -10.09 -20.77 30.15
C HIS A 11 -8.88 -20.16 29.41
N GLY A 12 -7.72 -20.06 30.05
CA GLY A 12 -6.54 -19.36 29.53
C GLY A 12 -5.54 -20.18 28.70
N LEU A 13 -5.83 -21.45 28.39
CA LEU A 13 -4.93 -22.32 27.62
C LEU A 13 -5.73 -23.15 26.61
N TYR A 14 -5.29 -23.09 25.35
CA TYR A 14 -5.85 -23.71 24.15
C TYR A 14 -7.07 -23.01 23.52
N LEU A 15 -6.84 -21.80 23.01
CA LEU A 15 -7.46 -21.39 21.76
C LEU A 15 -6.75 -22.15 20.62
N GLU A 16 -7.22 -23.36 20.33
CA GLU A 16 -7.18 -23.88 18.96
C GLU A 16 -8.08 -22.96 18.11
N GLU A 17 -7.54 -21.82 17.68
CA GLU A 17 -8.19 -20.98 16.69
C GLU A 17 -8.17 -21.71 15.35
N SER A 18 -9.30 -22.35 15.07
CA SER A 18 -9.91 -22.62 13.76
C SER A 18 -8.99 -22.43 12.54
N THR A 19 -8.77 -23.55 11.84
CA THR A 19 -8.09 -23.71 10.54
C THR A 19 -8.66 -22.90 9.35
N GLU A 20 -9.49 -21.88 9.59
CA GLU A 20 -10.07 -21.03 8.54
C GLU A 20 -9.62 -19.55 8.56
N ALA A 21 -8.94 -19.09 9.63
CA ALA A 21 -8.44 -17.71 9.72
C ALA A 21 -7.17 -17.41 8.85
N SER A 22 -6.53 -18.44 8.28
CA SER A 22 -5.16 -18.37 7.72
C SER A 22 -5.03 -17.89 6.25
N LYS A 23 -6.09 -17.39 5.60
CA LYS A 23 -5.97 -17.04 4.16
C LYS A 23 -5.30 -15.68 3.88
N THR A 24 -5.44 -14.70 4.77
CA THR A 24 -5.07 -13.29 4.48
C THR A 24 -4.03 -12.70 5.43
N VAL A 25 -3.80 -13.34 6.58
CA VAL A 25 -2.86 -12.89 7.62
C VAL A 25 -1.86 -14.01 7.94
N ALA A 26 -0.62 -13.64 8.22
CA ALA A 26 0.45 -14.51 8.69
C ALA A 26 0.92 -14.06 10.08
N ILE A 27 1.23 -15.00 10.96
CA ILE A 27 1.70 -14.72 12.32
C ILE A 27 3.23 -14.81 12.32
N ILE A 28 3.89 -13.65 12.45
CA ILE A 28 5.31 -13.50 12.12
C ILE A 28 6.09 -12.90 13.29
N HIS A 29 7.21 -13.52 13.63
CA HIS A 29 8.18 -12.95 14.56
C HIS A 29 8.99 -11.83 13.91
N LYS A 30 9.43 -10.87 14.72
CA LYS A 30 10.12 -9.68 14.22
C LYS A 30 11.43 -9.47 14.97
N ALA A 31 12.40 -8.93 14.24
CA ALA A 31 13.68 -8.50 14.77
C ALA A 31 13.98 -7.07 14.32
N ARG A 32 14.57 -6.28 15.21
CA ARG A 32 15.05 -4.92 14.93
C ARG A 32 16.53 -4.92 15.15
N VAL A 33 17.25 -4.45 14.15
CA VAL A 33 18.69 -4.38 14.11
C VAL A 33 19.06 -2.90 14.18
N THR A 34 19.77 -2.53 15.24
CA THR A 34 20.25 -1.17 15.48
C THR A 34 21.77 -1.14 15.53
N ALA A 35 22.37 0.01 15.86
CA ALA A 35 23.81 0.10 16.01
C ALA A 35 24.30 -0.70 17.22
N ALA A 36 23.56 -0.65 18.33
CA ALA A 36 23.92 -1.26 19.61
C ALA A 36 23.53 -2.74 19.70
N GLY A 37 22.45 -3.18 19.03
CA GLY A 37 21.93 -4.52 19.32
C GLY A 37 20.94 -5.09 18.31
N ILE A 38 20.34 -6.21 18.72
CA ILE A 38 19.20 -6.84 18.05
C ILE A 38 18.10 -7.03 19.10
N SER A 39 16.92 -6.48 18.83
CA SER A 39 15.73 -6.63 19.67
C SER A 39 14.75 -7.59 18.98
N LEU A 40 14.16 -8.51 19.73
CA LEU A 40 13.21 -9.50 19.20
C LEU A 40 11.82 -9.27 19.81
N TRP A 41 10.77 -9.40 19.02
CA TRP A 41 9.39 -9.34 19.51
C TRP A 41 8.41 -10.09 18.59
N GLY A 42 7.15 -10.08 19.00
CA GLY A 42 6.07 -10.80 18.36
C GLY A 42 5.82 -12.17 18.99
N PRO A 43 5.11 -13.07 18.30
CA PRO A 43 4.69 -12.91 16.91
C PRO A 43 3.54 -11.91 16.74
N GLU A 44 3.50 -11.21 15.60
CA GLU A 44 2.44 -10.25 15.26
C GLU A 44 1.75 -10.63 13.94
N ALA A 45 0.50 -10.21 13.80
CA ALA A 45 -0.26 -10.35 12.56
C ALA A 45 0.32 -9.44 11.46
N GLU A 46 0.72 -10.06 10.35
CA GLU A 46 1.21 -9.41 9.13
C GLU A 46 0.33 -9.79 7.93
N ASN A 47 0.23 -8.90 6.94
CA ASN A 47 -0.47 -9.27 5.71
C ASN A 47 0.26 -10.39 5.00
N ASN A 48 -0.49 -11.34 4.45
CA ASN A 48 0.11 -12.42 3.68
C ASN A 48 0.80 -11.91 2.40
N ASN A 49 1.85 -12.61 1.99
CA ASN A 49 2.48 -12.45 0.67
C ASN A 49 2.53 -13.80 -0.06
N ARG A 50 3.04 -13.82 -1.30
CA ARG A 50 3.02 -15.05 -2.12
C ARG A 50 3.82 -16.18 -1.48
N VAL A 51 4.92 -15.87 -0.80
CA VAL A 51 5.76 -16.86 -0.12
C VAL A 51 5.06 -17.39 1.14
N LEU A 52 4.57 -16.50 2.00
CA LEU A 52 3.89 -16.89 3.23
C LEU A 52 2.58 -17.67 2.99
N ARG A 53 1.87 -17.39 1.90
CA ARG A 53 0.72 -18.20 1.48
C ARG A 53 1.09 -19.58 0.97
N LYS A 54 2.25 -19.71 0.31
CA LYS A 54 2.72 -21.01 -0.19
C LYS A 54 3.12 -21.91 0.97
N TYR A 55 3.71 -21.34 2.02
CA TYR A 55 4.19 -22.06 3.20
C TYR A 55 3.39 -21.71 4.45
N SER A 56 2.05 -21.80 4.37
CA SER A 56 1.15 -21.34 5.45
C SER A 56 1.29 -22.10 6.77
N GLY A 57 1.79 -23.34 6.74
CA GLY A 57 2.07 -24.16 7.92
C GLY A 57 3.48 -24.00 8.49
N HIS A 58 4.26 -23.02 8.03
CA HIS A 58 5.68 -22.87 8.37
C HIS A 58 6.06 -21.39 8.66
N HIS A 59 5.10 -20.56 9.10
CA HIS A 59 5.33 -19.13 9.36
C HIS A 59 6.39 -18.87 10.43
N GLU A 60 6.58 -19.79 11.37
CA GLU A 60 7.60 -19.78 12.41
C GLU A 60 9.05 -19.86 11.89
N PHE A 61 9.23 -20.21 10.61
CA PHE A 61 10.53 -20.21 9.94
C PHE A 61 10.80 -18.93 9.16
N PHE A 62 9.88 -17.97 9.16
CA PHE A 62 10.05 -16.66 8.55
C PHE A 62 10.20 -15.59 9.62
N LEU A 63 11.10 -14.64 9.37
CA LEU A 63 11.41 -13.54 10.27
C LEU A 63 11.35 -12.22 9.52
N ARG A 64 10.65 -11.23 10.07
CA ARG A 64 10.65 -9.87 9.56
C ARG A 64 11.74 -9.07 10.27
N VAL A 65 12.75 -8.63 9.52
CA VAL A 65 13.89 -7.88 10.07
C VAL A 65 13.80 -6.42 9.66
N GLN A 66 13.83 -5.50 10.62
CA GLN A 66 13.88 -4.06 10.42
C GLN A 66 15.26 -3.52 10.80
N PHE A 67 15.82 -2.64 9.96
CA PHE A 67 17.05 -1.93 10.24
C PHE A 67 16.71 -0.47 10.55
N SER A 68 17.05 -0.01 11.74
CA SER A 68 16.66 1.32 12.22
C SER A 68 17.71 1.89 13.16
N ASP A 69 17.51 3.14 13.56
CA ASP A 69 18.20 3.72 14.71
C ASP A 69 17.62 3.17 16.03
N GLU A 70 18.24 3.50 17.17
CA GLU A 70 17.85 2.99 18.50
C GLU A 70 16.44 3.42 18.93
N ASP A 71 15.98 4.58 18.47
CA ASP A 71 14.63 5.09 18.70
C ASP A 71 13.58 4.46 17.79
N GLY A 72 13.99 3.54 16.90
CA GLY A 72 13.13 2.89 15.92
C GLY A 72 12.86 3.72 14.65
N ASN A 73 13.41 4.94 14.56
CA ASN A 73 13.32 5.77 13.37
C ASN A 73 14.38 5.36 12.33
N ARG A 74 14.28 5.98 11.15
CA ARG A 74 15.29 5.77 10.12
C ARG A 74 16.62 6.37 10.57
N LEU A 75 17.71 5.66 10.26
CA LEU A 75 19.05 6.16 10.50
C LEU A 75 19.24 7.52 9.81
N ALA A 76 19.44 8.56 10.60
CA ALA A 76 19.59 9.91 10.09
C ALA A 76 20.97 10.11 9.45
N PHE A 77 21.03 10.88 8.37
CA PHE A 77 22.30 11.34 7.81
C PHE A 77 22.75 12.60 8.55
N SER A 78 23.96 12.57 9.10
CA SER A 78 24.63 13.75 9.66
C SER A 78 25.89 14.04 8.88
N LYS A 79 26.09 15.30 8.47
CA LYS A 79 27.27 15.71 7.68
C LYS A 79 28.60 15.49 8.42
N ASN A 80 28.57 15.49 9.75
CA ASN A 80 29.76 15.43 10.60
C ASN A 80 30.00 14.05 11.21
N THR A 81 29.19 13.04 10.86
CA THR A 81 29.25 11.71 11.46
C THR A 81 29.14 10.64 10.40
N SER A 82 30.08 9.71 10.40
CA SER A 82 30.06 8.59 9.45
C SER A 82 29.16 7.47 9.96
N ASN A 83 28.12 7.14 9.19
CA ASN A 83 27.28 5.97 9.43
C ASN A 83 27.92 4.66 8.93
N LYS A 84 29.16 4.71 8.41
CA LYS A 84 29.85 3.54 7.86
C LYS A 84 29.91 2.35 8.82
N PRO A 85 30.28 2.50 10.12
CA PRO A 85 30.32 1.36 11.04
C PRO A 85 28.94 0.68 11.22
N ILE A 86 27.88 1.47 11.18
CA ILE A 86 26.49 0.97 11.30
C ILE A 86 26.11 0.21 10.05
N PHE A 87 26.41 0.75 8.86
CA PHE A 87 26.15 0.08 7.59
C PHE A 87 26.99 -1.19 7.42
N ASP A 88 28.25 -1.19 7.82
CA ASP A 88 29.11 -2.38 7.79
C ASP A 88 28.53 -3.49 8.69
N ARG A 89 27.99 -3.12 9.86
CA ARG A 89 27.26 -4.06 10.73
C ARG A 89 25.97 -4.58 10.09
N PHE A 90 25.17 -3.70 9.48
CA PHE A 90 23.92 -4.09 8.81
C PHE A 90 24.21 -5.03 7.63
N GLN A 91 25.24 -4.74 6.85
CA GLN A 91 25.70 -5.58 5.75
C GLN A 91 26.11 -6.96 6.27
N LYS A 92 26.90 -7.02 7.34
CA LYS A 92 27.28 -8.31 7.96
C LYS A 92 26.07 -9.16 8.34
N ILE A 93 25.01 -8.55 8.88
CA ILE A 93 23.78 -9.28 9.23
C ILE A 93 23.02 -9.75 7.99
N LEU A 94 23.00 -8.96 6.92
CA LEU A 94 22.41 -9.35 5.64
C LEU A 94 23.16 -10.52 5.00
N ASP A 95 24.49 -10.53 5.12
CA ASP A 95 25.37 -11.56 4.56
C ASP A 95 25.37 -12.85 5.39
N ASP A 96 25.53 -12.76 6.70
CA ASP A 96 25.71 -13.90 7.60
C ASP A 96 24.37 -14.47 8.11
N GLY A 97 23.36 -13.63 8.25
CA GLY A 97 22.09 -13.97 8.90
C GLY A 97 22.03 -13.66 10.39
N ILE A 98 20.96 -14.11 11.05
CA ILE A 98 20.71 -13.96 12.49
C ILE A 98 20.45 -15.34 13.10
N SER A 99 21.19 -15.71 14.14
CA SER A 99 20.95 -16.95 14.90
C SER A 99 19.99 -16.67 16.05
N ILE A 100 18.85 -17.37 16.09
CA ILE A 100 17.83 -17.23 17.14
C ILE A 100 17.39 -18.63 17.56
N ALA A 101 17.53 -18.93 18.87
CA ALA A 101 17.10 -20.20 19.46
C ALA A 101 17.58 -21.46 18.68
N GLY A 102 18.84 -21.45 18.23
CA GLY A 102 19.44 -22.55 17.47
C GLY A 102 19.06 -22.62 15.98
N ARG A 103 18.28 -21.67 15.48
CA ARG A 103 17.93 -21.54 14.05
C ARG A 103 18.72 -20.41 13.40
N GLN A 104 19.31 -20.68 12.25
CA GLN A 104 19.97 -19.66 11.43
C GLN A 104 18.96 -19.08 10.45
N PHE A 105 18.60 -17.82 10.63
CA PHE A 105 17.77 -17.06 9.70
C PHE A 105 18.65 -16.33 8.70
N SER A 106 18.52 -16.65 7.41
CA SER A 106 19.28 -16.01 6.32
C SER A 106 18.39 -15.07 5.50
N PHE A 107 18.99 -14.05 4.88
CA PHE A 107 18.28 -13.11 4.03
C PHE A 107 17.52 -13.84 2.90
N LEU A 108 16.25 -13.48 2.74
CA LEU A 108 15.35 -14.07 1.75
C LEU A 108 14.91 -13.07 0.67
N GLY A 109 14.57 -11.83 1.06
CA GLY A 109 14.15 -10.82 0.10
C GLY A 109 13.40 -9.65 0.71
N PHE A 110 13.07 -8.66 -0.12
CA PHE A 110 12.29 -7.48 0.29
C PHE A 110 11.35 -7.07 -0.84
N SER A 111 10.22 -6.45 -0.50
CA SER A 111 9.39 -5.73 -1.47
C SER A 111 9.75 -4.24 -1.51
N HIS A 112 9.21 -3.49 -2.48
CA HIS A 112 9.35 -2.03 -2.51
C HIS A 112 8.78 -1.36 -1.25
N SER A 113 7.68 -1.86 -0.70
CA SER A 113 7.14 -1.35 0.58
C SER A 113 8.10 -1.64 1.74
N SER A 114 8.73 -2.82 1.73
CA SER A 114 9.72 -3.21 2.74
C SER A 114 10.94 -2.29 2.73
N LEU A 115 11.44 -1.91 1.55
CA LEU A 115 12.52 -0.91 1.44
C LEU A 115 12.14 0.45 2.03
N ARG A 116 10.89 0.90 1.81
CA ARG A 116 10.41 2.16 2.40
C ARG A 116 10.33 2.09 3.93
N SER A 117 10.10 0.93 4.51
CA SER A 117 10.12 0.76 5.97
C SER A 117 11.45 0.23 6.50
N GLN A 118 12.51 0.21 5.67
CA GLN A 118 13.84 -0.34 6.00
C GLN A 118 13.75 -1.75 6.59
N SER A 119 12.90 -2.59 6.01
CA SER A 119 12.68 -3.96 6.44
C SER A 119 12.87 -4.95 5.31
N CYS A 120 13.07 -6.21 5.67
CA CYS A 120 13.18 -7.33 4.75
C CYS A 120 12.80 -8.65 5.44
N TRP A 121 12.72 -9.69 4.63
CA TRP A 121 12.40 -11.04 5.06
C TRP A 121 13.66 -11.87 5.19
N PHE A 122 13.72 -12.62 6.28
CA PHE A 122 14.69 -13.67 6.53
C PHE A 122 13.95 -15.00 6.70
N MET A 123 14.63 -16.12 6.46
CA MET A 123 14.08 -17.44 6.74
C MET A 123 15.12 -18.41 7.29
N ALA A 124 14.66 -19.29 8.18
CA ALA A 124 15.40 -20.48 8.59
C ALA A 124 15.02 -21.68 7.71
N PRO A 125 15.91 -22.66 7.51
CA PRO A 125 15.57 -23.88 6.78
C PRO A 125 14.50 -24.69 7.50
N PHE A 126 13.58 -25.29 6.74
CA PHE A 126 12.50 -26.15 7.28
C PHE A 126 12.18 -27.33 6.36
N ALA A 127 11.68 -28.42 6.95
CA ALA A 127 11.26 -29.59 6.19
C ALA A 127 9.90 -29.33 5.54
N HIS A 128 9.80 -29.56 4.24
CA HIS A 128 8.57 -29.41 3.46
C HIS A 128 8.55 -30.45 2.34
N GLU A 129 7.43 -31.18 2.20
CA GLU A 129 7.25 -32.20 1.16
C GLU A 129 8.43 -33.22 1.08
N GLY A 130 8.94 -33.63 2.25
CA GLY A 130 10.03 -34.61 2.36
C GLY A 130 11.43 -34.08 2.05
N SER A 131 11.60 -32.77 1.83
CA SER A 131 12.90 -32.14 1.57
C SER A 131 13.18 -30.97 2.52
N LEU A 132 14.45 -30.74 2.86
CA LEU A 132 14.87 -29.57 3.63
C LEU A 132 14.99 -28.36 2.71
N LEU A 133 14.16 -27.35 2.94
CA LEU A 133 14.04 -26.17 2.10
C LEU A 133 14.90 -25.02 2.61
N TYR A 134 15.84 -24.54 1.78
CA TYR A 134 16.62 -23.34 2.07
C TYR A 134 16.13 -22.16 1.21
N TYR A 135 16.60 -20.95 1.56
CA TYR A 135 16.22 -19.71 0.88
C TYR A 135 16.46 -19.74 -0.64
N LYS A 136 17.54 -20.42 -1.10
CA LYS A 136 17.85 -20.56 -2.53
C LYS A 136 16.73 -21.30 -3.27
N GLN A 137 16.22 -22.41 -2.72
CA GLN A 137 15.11 -23.15 -3.31
C GLN A 137 13.81 -22.34 -3.31
N VAL A 138 13.54 -21.57 -2.25
CA VAL A 138 12.37 -20.68 -2.20
C VAL A 138 12.46 -19.66 -3.33
N ILE A 139 13.62 -18.99 -3.50
CA ILE A 139 13.83 -18.00 -4.56
C ILE A 139 13.69 -18.65 -5.93
N SER A 140 14.35 -19.79 -6.21
CA SER A 140 14.23 -20.46 -7.51
C SER A 140 12.79 -20.91 -7.81
N GLY A 141 12.01 -21.23 -6.78
CA GLY A 141 10.59 -21.57 -6.93
C GLY A 141 9.67 -20.38 -7.24
N LEU A 142 10.16 -19.13 -7.19
CA LEU A 142 9.37 -17.94 -7.52
C LEU A 142 9.29 -17.66 -9.03
N GLY A 143 10.28 -18.13 -9.79
CA GLY A 143 10.41 -17.95 -11.22
C GLY A 143 11.85 -18.14 -11.71
N ASP A 144 12.06 -18.06 -13.02
CA ASP A 144 13.39 -18.05 -13.60
C ASP A 144 13.95 -16.62 -13.66
N PHE A 145 15.13 -16.44 -13.07
CA PHE A 145 15.82 -15.15 -12.99
C PHE A 145 17.22 -15.17 -13.63
N LYS A 146 17.64 -16.30 -14.22
CA LYS A 146 19.01 -16.49 -14.74
C LYS A 146 19.38 -15.47 -15.83
N ASN A 147 18.39 -15.00 -16.59
CA ASN A 147 18.59 -14.07 -17.69
C ASN A 147 18.58 -12.59 -17.26
N ILE A 148 18.34 -12.27 -15.99
CA ILE A 148 18.31 -10.89 -15.49
C ILE A 148 19.71 -10.48 -15.02
N ARG A 149 20.45 -9.79 -15.89
CA ARG A 149 21.85 -9.38 -15.62
C ARG A 149 21.99 -8.23 -14.60
N ILE A 150 20.98 -7.37 -14.47
CA ILE A 150 21.03 -6.20 -13.58
C ILE A 150 20.54 -6.62 -12.18
N PRO A 151 21.39 -6.60 -11.14
CA PRO A 151 21.02 -7.09 -9.80
C PRO A 151 19.80 -6.36 -9.22
N ALA A 152 19.71 -5.04 -9.38
CA ALA A 152 18.56 -4.26 -8.92
C ALA A 152 17.24 -4.68 -9.58
N ARG A 153 17.26 -4.99 -10.89
CA ARG A 153 16.07 -5.50 -11.62
C ARG A 153 15.70 -6.90 -11.15
N CYS A 154 16.70 -7.75 -10.91
CA CYS A 154 16.50 -9.11 -10.39
C CYS A 154 15.87 -9.06 -8.99
N ALA A 155 16.43 -8.26 -8.08
CA ALA A 155 15.90 -8.04 -6.75
C ALA A 155 14.47 -7.49 -6.77
N ALA A 156 14.16 -6.53 -7.65
CA ALA A 156 12.79 -6.02 -7.80
C ALA A 156 11.81 -7.11 -8.28
N ARG A 157 12.24 -8.00 -9.20
CA ARG A 157 11.41 -9.10 -9.71
C ARG A 157 11.17 -10.21 -8.67
N ILE A 158 12.18 -10.53 -7.87
CA ILE A 158 12.05 -11.44 -6.72
C ILE A 158 11.15 -10.80 -5.65
N GLY A 159 11.42 -9.54 -5.32
CA GLY A 159 10.72 -8.74 -4.31
C GLY A 159 9.22 -8.60 -4.52
N GLN A 160 8.81 -8.75 -5.78
CA GLN A 160 7.44 -8.79 -6.24
C GLN A 160 6.62 -9.93 -5.59
N ALA A 161 7.25 -11.03 -5.14
CA ALA A 161 6.60 -12.11 -4.39
C ALA A 161 6.38 -11.78 -2.90
N PHE A 162 7.14 -10.83 -2.37
CA PHE A 162 7.11 -10.39 -0.97
C PHE A 162 6.23 -9.17 -0.74
N SER A 163 5.51 -8.71 -1.77
CA SER A 163 4.50 -7.67 -1.64
C SER A 163 3.26 -8.22 -0.94
N ASP A 164 2.84 -7.51 0.11
CA ASP A 164 1.62 -7.78 0.84
C ASP A 164 0.42 -7.81 -0.11
N THR A 165 -0.38 -8.88 0.00
CA THR A 165 -1.52 -9.13 -0.88
C THR A 165 -2.65 -9.72 -0.04
N ARG A 166 -3.76 -9.00 0.03
CA ARG A 166 -4.91 -9.36 0.88
C ARG A 166 -5.70 -10.54 0.30
N ASP A 167 -5.95 -10.56 -1.00
CA ASP A 167 -6.76 -11.61 -1.64
C ASP A 167 -6.00 -12.21 -2.82
N ALA A 168 -5.99 -13.54 -2.93
CA ALA A 168 -5.40 -14.28 -4.05
C ALA A 168 -6.42 -15.27 -4.60
N ILE A 169 -6.88 -15.03 -5.82
CA ILE A 169 -7.78 -15.93 -6.54
C ILE A 169 -6.91 -16.90 -7.35
N ARG A 170 -7.07 -18.20 -7.11
CA ARG A 170 -6.42 -19.23 -7.92
C ARG A 170 -7.21 -19.41 -9.20
N LEU A 171 -6.55 -19.20 -10.33
CA LEU A 171 -7.11 -19.44 -11.65
C LEU A 171 -6.53 -20.76 -12.19
N PRO A 172 -7.34 -21.60 -12.87
CA PRO A 172 -6.86 -22.77 -13.59
C PRO A 172 -5.76 -22.41 -14.61
N LEU A 173 -4.79 -23.29 -14.85
CA LEU A 173 -3.63 -22.98 -15.72
C LEU A 173 -3.99 -22.95 -17.22
N ASP A 174 -5.04 -23.65 -17.60
CA ASP A 174 -5.58 -23.78 -18.96
C ASP A 174 -6.27 -22.51 -19.49
N ILE A 175 -6.53 -21.52 -18.63
CA ILE A 175 -7.14 -20.25 -19.06
C ILE A 175 -6.12 -19.16 -19.44
N LYS A 176 -4.81 -19.48 -19.42
CA LYS A 176 -3.75 -18.55 -19.82
C LYS A 176 -3.38 -18.76 -21.29
N ARG A 177 -3.46 -17.69 -22.08
CA ARG A 177 -2.94 -17.63 -23.44
C ARG A 177 -1.95 -16.48 -23.55
N GLU A 178 -0.81 -16.72 -24.18
CA GLU A 178 0.14 -15.69 -24.55
C GLU A 178 -0.28 -15.07 -25.88
N ILE A 179 -0.30 -13.75 -25.94
CA ILE A 179 -0.65 -12.97 -27.13
C ILE A 179 0.57 -12.13 -27.54
N PRO A 180 0.81 -11.93 -28.85
CA PRO A 180 1.88 -11.05 -29.29
C PRO A 180 1.68 -9.63 -28.76
N ASP A 181 2.79 -8.97 -28.45
CA ASP A 181 2.75 -7.57 -28.06
C ASP A 181 2.23 -6.67 -29.20
N VAL A 182 1.47 -5.64 -28.83
CA VAL A 182 0.98 -4.62 -29.77
C VAL A 182 2.08 -3.59 -29.98
N GLU A 183 2.71 -3.64 -31.15
CA GLU A 183 3.74 -2.68 -31.56
C GLU A 183 3.20 -1.71 -32.62
N ARG A 184 3.40 -0.40 -32.42
CA ARG A 184 3.13 0.63 -33.43
C ARG A 184 4.29 1.64 -33.43
N ASN A 185 4.73 2.08 -34.61
CA ASN A 185 5.79 3.10 -34.75
C ASN A 185 7.08 2.78 -33.94
N GLY A 186 7.47 1.50 -33.87
CA GLY A 186 8.66 1.06 -33.14
C GLY A 186 8.54 1.14 -31.61
N ARG A 187 7.33 1.30 -31.07
CA ARG A 187 7.04 1.29 -29.63
C ARG A 187 6.11 0.14 -29.27
N THR A 188 6.39 -0.54 -28.18
CA THR A 188 5.54 -1.58 -27.60
C THR A 188 4.51 -0.93 -26.68
N PHE A 189 3.22 -1.09 -27.00
CA PHE A 189 2.13 -0.48 -26.23
C PHE A 189 1.59 -1.42 -25.14
N SER A 190 1.71 -2.74 -25.31
CA SER A 190 1.14 -3.76 -24.42
C SER A 190 2.05 -4.18 -23.27
N ASP A 191 3.22 -3.54 -23.10
CA ASP A 191 4.17 -3.92 -22.06
C ASP A 191 3.53 -3.85 -20.66
N GLY A 192 3.34 -5.01 -20.04
CA GLY A 192 2.75 -5.16 -18.71
C GLY A 192 1.22 -5.16 -18.65
N CYS A 193 0.53 -5.13 -19.80
CA CYS A 193 -0.92 -5.19 -19.92
C CYS A 193 -1.37 -6.49 -20.60
N GLY A 194 -2.62 -6.88 -20.40
CA GLY A 194 -3.21 -8.04 -21.07
C GLY A 194 -4.71 -8.12 -20.85
N ILE A 195 -5.38 -8.89 -21.70
CA ILE A 195 -6.84 -9.06 -21.67
C ILE A 195 -7.26 -10.25 -20.81
N VAL A 196 -8.44 -10.10 -20.21
CA VAL A 196 -9.13 -11.16 -19.47
C VAL A 196 -10.45 -11.42 -20.18
N SER A 197 -10.73 -12.69 -20.51
CA SER A 197 -12.02 -13.05 -21.10
C SER A 197 -13.16 -12.78 -20.12
N ARG A 198 -14.36 -12.53 -20.63
CA ARG A 198 -15.54 -12.28 -19.79
C ARG A 198 -15.82 -13.45 -18.85
N GLN A 199 -15.58 -14.69 -19.30
CA GLN A 199 -15.70 -15.91 -18.50
C GLN A 199 -14.67 -15.93 -17.35
N ALA A 200 -13.41 -15.61 -17.64
CA ALA A 200 -12.37 -15.51 -16.61
C ALA A 200 -12.68 -14.37 -15.61
N LEU A 201 -13.26 -13.27 -16.08
CA LEU A 201 -13.69 -12.16 -15.22
C LEU A 201 -14.82 -12.58 -14.26
N TYR A 202 -15.81 -13.35 -14.72
CA TYR A 202 -16.85 -13.90 -13.86
C TYR A 202 -16.28 -14.84 -12.77
N LEU A 203 -15.29 -15.66 -13.11
CA LEU A 203 -14.59 -16.49 -12.12
C LEU A 203 -13.86 -15.64 -11.08
N ILE A 204 -13.26 -14.51 -11.51
CA ILE A 204 -12.61 -13.56 -10.60
C ILE A 204 -13.64 -12.88 -9.70
N TRP A 205 -14.76 -12.38 -10.24
CA TRP A 205 -15.82 -11.76 -9.45
C TRP A 205 -16.43 -12.72 -8.42
N ALA A 206 -16.59 -14.00 -8.77
CA ALA A 206 -17.05 -15.03 -7.83
C ALA A 206 -16.09 -15.24 -6.64
N GLY A 207 -14.80 -14.94 -6.82
CA GLY A 207 -13.78 -15.00 -5.77
C GLY A 207 -13.60 -13.71 -4.96
N LEU A 208 -14.29 -12.62 -5.31
CA LEU A 208 -14.21 -11.34 -4.61
C LEU A 208 -15.34 -11.17 -3.57
N PRO A 209 -15.14 -10.33 -2.53
CA PRO A 209 -16.21 -9.97 -1.60
C PRO A 209 -17.46 -9.42 -2.34
N PRO A 210 -18.68 -9.68 -1.80
CA PRO A 210 -19.93 -9.22 -2.41
C PRO A 210 -19.93 -7.71 -2.72
N GLY A 211 -20.50 -7.32 -3.86
CA GLY A 211 -20.59 -5.92 -4.29
C GLY A 211 -19.36 -5.38 -5.04
N LYS A 212 -18.38 -6.23 -5.39
CA LYS A 212 -17.19 -5.83 -6.16
C LYS A 212 -17.19 -6.44 -7.56
N SER A 213 -17.32 -5.60 -8.58
CA SER A 213 -17.27 -6.00 -10.00
C SER A 213 -16.33 -5.09 -10.81
N PRO A 214 -15.01 -5.15 -10.58
CA PRO A 214 -14.06 -4.28 -11.28
C PRO A 214 -13.96 -4.67 -12.77
N THR A 215 -13.91 -3.66 -13.64
CA THR A 215 -13.69 -3.82 -15.09
C THR A 215 -12.18 -3.87 -15.42
N VAL A 216 -11.34 -3.34 -14.53
CA VAL A 216 -9.89 -3.29 -14.68
C VAL A 216 -9.25 -4.05 -13.52
N LEU A 217 -8.38 -4.99 -13.86
CA LEU A 217 -7.67 -5.82 -12.90
C LEU A 217 -6.18 -5.58 -13.05
N GLN A 218 -5.56 -4.95 -12.05
CA GLN A 218 -4.10 -4.99 -11.95
C GLN A 218 -3.71 -6.39 -11.47
N LEU A 219 -3.02 -7.16 -12.32
CA LEU A 219 -2.41 -8.44 -11.95
C LEU A 219 -1.15 -8.21 -11.08
N ARG A 220 -1.37 -7.54 -9.94
CA ARG A 220 -0.68 -7.56 -8.64
C ARG A 220 -1.12 -6.30 -7.86
N TYR A 221 -2.10 -6.53 -6.98
CA TYR A 221 -2.56 -5.71 -5.85
C TYR A 221 -3.19 -4.33 -6.15
N GLN A 222 -4.41 -4.17 -5.64
CA GLN A 222 -5.31 -3.01 -5.69
C GLN A 222 -6.02 -2.81 -7.04
N ALA A 223 -7.23 -3.38 -7.15
CA ALA A 223 -8.24 -2.78 -7.99
C ALA A 223 -8.65 -1.44 -7.35
N ALA A 224 -8.48 -0.35 -8.07
CA ALA A 224 -9.05 0.94 -7.70
C ALA A 224 -10.56 0.86 -7.97
N TYR A 225 -11.33 0.53 -6.93
CA TYR A 225 -12.80 0.42 -7.00
C TYR A 225 -13.48 1.79 -7.03
N LYS A 226 -12.74 2.84 -6.68
CA LYS A 226 -13.19 4.24 -6.69
C LYS A 226 -12.06 5.11 -7.23
N PRO A 227 -12.37 6.13 -8.04
CA PRO A 227 -11.38 7.06 -8.52
C PRO A 227 -10.71 7.76 -7.32
N ILE A 228 -9.38 7.78 -7.31
CA ILE A 228 -8.63 8.47 -6.25
C ILE A 228 -8.57 9.94 -6.65
N THR A 229 -8.90 10.86 -5.75
CA THR A 229 -8.74 12.30 -6.00
C THR A 229 -7.30 12.61 -6.41
N LEU A 230 -7.12 13.35 -7.50
CA LEU A 230 -5.82 13.87 -7.88
C LEU A 230 -5.39 14.92 -6.87
N TYR A 231 -4.13 14.84 -6.45
CA TYR A 231 -3.50 15.89 -5.65
C TYR A 231 -2.39 16.51 -6.48
N LEU A 232 -2.35 17.84 -6.51
CA LEU A 232 -1.14 18.56 -6.84
C LEU A 232 -0.05 18.19 -5.82
N ASN A 233 1.19 18.35 -6.25
CA ASN A 233 2.37 18.17 -5.44
C ASN A 233 3.48 19.06 -6.00
N GLU A 234 4.60 19.10 -5.30
CA GLU A 234 5.78 19.89 -5.66
C GLU A 234 6.34 19.56 -7.06
N GLN A 235 6.09 18.36 -7.60
CA GLN A 235 6.52 17.99 -8.95
C GLN A 235 5.53 18.41 -10.04
N LEU A 236 4.22 18.32 -9.77
CA LEU A 236 3.17 18.58 -10.75
C LEU A 236 2.91 20.08 -10.95
N ILE A 237 3.08 20.90 -9.91
CA ILE A 237 2.85 22.35 -10.00
C ILE A 237 3.77 23.01 -11.04
N PRO A 238 5.12 22.84 -11.00
CA PRO A 238 6.00 23.45 -11.99
C PRO A 238 5.71 23.00 -13.43
N ILE A 239 5.27 21.74 -13.62
CA ILE A 239 4.90 21.24 -14.94
C ILE A 239 3.67 21.97 -15.47
N LEU A 240 2.64 22.11 -14.64
CA LEU A 240 1.42 22.83 -15.01
C LEU A 240 1.69 24.33 -15.24
N GLU A 241 2.59 24.95 -14.47
CA GLU A 241 3.04 26.32 -14.71
C GLU A 241 3.73 26.47 -16.08
N VAL A 242 4.63 25.55 -16.45
CA VAL A 242 5.28 25.53 -17.78
C VAL A 242 4.27 25.33 -18.91
N LEU A 243 3.21 24.55 -18.66
CA LEU A 243 2.10 24.36 -19.60
C LEU A 243 1.15 25.57 -19.67
N GLY A 244 1.44 26.65 -18.94
CA GLY A 244 0.72 27.92 -19.03
C GLY A 244 -0.47 28.05 -18.07
N ILE A 245 -0.58 27.19 -17.06
CA ILE A 245 -1.61 27.35 -16.01
C ILE A 245 -1.23 28.54 -15.12
N GLU A 246 -2.17 29.49 -14.98
CA GLU A 246 -1.96 30.69 -14.19
C GLU A 246 -1.78 30.39 -12.69
N ASN A 247 -0.83 31.09 -12.05
CA ASN A 247 -0.56 30.96 -10.61
C ASN A 247 -1.80 31.11 -9.73
N LYS A 248 -2.74 31.96 -10.16
CA LYS A 248 -4.02 32.19 -9.48
C LYS A 248 -4.81 30.90 -9.28
N TRP A 249 -4.80 29.99 -10.26
CA TRP A 249 -5.54 28.73 -10.19
C TRP A 249 -5.04 27.84 -9.04
N PHE A 250 -3.72 27.72 -8.85
CA PHE A 250 -3.15 26.95 -7.73
C PHE A 250 -3.47 27.58 -6.38
N LEU A 251 -3.39 28.91 -6.29
CA LEU A 251 -3.70 29.66 -5.06
C LEU A 251 -5.17 29.55 -4.68
N ASP A 252 -6.08 29.59 -5.66
CA ASP A 252 -7.51 29.43 -5.43
C ASP A 252 -7.85 28.01 -4.95
N LEU A 253 -7.20 26.97 -5.50
CA LEU A 253 -7.33 25.59 -5.01
C LEU A 253 -6.82 25.44 -3.57
N GLN A 254 -5.64 26.01 -3.27
CA GLN A 254 -5.07 25.97 -1.93
C GLN A 254 -5.99 26.69 -0.93
N ARG A 255 -6.48 27.87 -1.27
CA ARG A 255 -7.42 28.63 -0.43
C ARG A 255 -8.69 27.85 -0.15
N THR A 256 -9.31 27.30 -1.19
CA THR A 256 -10.52 26.48 -1.08
C THR A 256 -10.31 25.29 -0.14
N GLU A 257 -9.14 24.64 -0.20
CA GLU A 257 -8.85 23.51 0.68
C GLU A 257 -8.60 23.94 2.12
N ILE A 258 -7.91 25.07 2.34
CA ILE A 258 -7.71 25.64 3.68
C ILE A 258 -9.06 25.98 4.32
N GLU A 259 -9.95 26.66 3.58
CA GLU A 259 -11.31 26.98 4.04
C GLU A 259 -12.11 25.72 4.37
N ARG A 260 -12.02 24.69 3.52
CA ARG A 260 -12.64 23.39 3.79
C ARG A 260 -12.12 22.77 5.08
N LEU A 261 -10.80 22.76 5.29
CA LEU A 261 -10.20 22.22 6.51
C LEU A 261 -10.62 22.99 7.75
N TYR A 262 -10.67 24.33 7.70
CA TYR A 262 -11.20 25.13 8.81
C TYR A 262 -12.67 24.82 9.11
N SER A 263 -13.51 24.62 8.09
CA SER A 263 -14.91 24.28 8.30
C SER A 263 -15.13 22.95 9.05
N THR A 264 -14.11 22.07 9.09
CA THR A 264 -14.18 20.81 9.84
C THR A 264 -14.18 21.01 11.35
N THR A 265 -13.60 22.10 11.86
CA THR A 265 -13.54 22.40 13.30
C THR A 265 -14.80 23.09 13.82
N LEU A 266 -15.72 23.47 12.92
CA LEU A 266 -16.90 24.27 13.29
C LEU A 266 -18.06 23.43 13.81
N THR A 267 -18.26 22.21 13.32
CA THR A 267 -19.41 21.38 13.70
C THR A 267 -19.03 19.92 13.87
N ALA A 268 -19.70 19.22 14.79
CA ALA A 268 -19.47 17.80 15.04
C ALA A 268 -19.77 16.94 13.80
N ASN A 269 -20.70 17.35 12.94
CA ASN A 269 -20.99 16.68 11.68
C ASN A 269 -19.82 16.79 10.69
N ASN A 270 -19.26 17.99 10.51
CA ASN A 270 -18.12 18.18 9.62
C ASN A 270 -16.89 17.46 10.15
N ALA A 271 -16.62 17.55 11.46
CA ALA A 271 -15.53 16.84 12.12
C ALA A 271 -15.69 15.31 11.95
N SER A 272 -16.89 14.77 12.19
CA SER A 272 -17.18 13.34 12.00
C SER A 272 -16.94 12.88 10.57
N GLN A 273 -17.45 13.62 9.58
CA GLN A 273 -17.25 13.29 8.16
C GLN A 273 -15.76 13.36 7.77
N PHE A 274 -15.04 14.35 8.28
CA PHE A 274 -13.61 14.51 8.04
C PHE A 274 -12.79 13.37 8.65
N LEU A 275 -13.02 13.02 9.91
CA LEU A 275 -12.33 11.92 10.58
C LEU A 275 -12.61 10.57 9.89
N SER A 276 -13.87 10.32 9.53
CA SER A 276 -14.26 9.09 8.80
C SER A 276 -13.57 9.00 7.43
N SER A 277 -13.51 10.11 6.68
CA SER A 277 -12.88 10.11 5.34
C SER A 277 -11.37 9.90 5.38
N HIS A 278 -10.73 10.12 6.52
CA HIS A 278 -9.30 9.88 6.75
C HIS A 278 -9.02 8.63 7.59
N SER A 279 -10.06 7.85 7.91
CA SER A 279 -10.01 6.68 8.78
C SER A 279 -9.39 6.95 10.16
N ILE A 280 -9.64 8.12 10.72
CA ILE A 280 -9.12 8.53 12.03
C ILE A 280 -10.14 8.17 13.11
N GLY A 281 -9.74 7.29 14.02
CA GLY A 281 -10.57 6.90 15.16
C GLY A 281 -11.76 6.00 14.81
N ASP A 282 -11.83 5.45 13.59
CA ASP A 282 -12.91 4.55 13.15
C ASP A 282 -13.05 3.33 14.07
N LYS A 283 -11.93 2.70 14.44
CA LYS A 283 -11.91 1.50 15.29
C LYS A 283 -12.44 1.74 16.71
N ILE A 284 -12.30 2.96 17.21
CA ILE A 284 -12.79 3.37 18.53
C ILE A 284 -14.16 4.06 18.44
N GLY A 285 -14.75 4.13 17.24
CA GLY A 285 -16.05 4.76 17.02
C GLY A 285 -16.08 6.27 17.18
N LEU A 286 -14.92 6.96 17.16
CA LEU A 286 -14.83 8.40 17.42
C LEU A 286 -15.70 9.24 16.47
N PRO A 287 -15.72 9.02 15.13
CA PRO A 287 -16.61 9.78 14.26
C PRO A 287 -18.10 9.56 14.59
N ARG A 288 -18.49 8.34 14.96
CA ARG A 288 -19.86 8.03 15.38
C ARG A 288 -20.20 8.74 16.68
N PHE A 289 -19.27 8.77 17.63
CA PHE A 289 -19.44 9.47 18.90
C PHE A 289 -19.70 10.96 18.71
N LEU A 290 -18.92 11.64 17.84
CA LEU A 290 -19.17 13.05 17.52
C LEU A 290 -20.58 13.30 16.97
N LYS A 291 -21.12 12.40 16.14
CA LYS A 291 -22.52 12.49 15.67
C LYS A 291 -23.54 12.32 16.80
N VAL A 292 -23.26 11.45 17.77
CA VAL A 292 -24.13 11.26 18.92
C VAL A 292 -24.22 12.54 19.76
N LEU A 293 -23.11 13.28 19.92
CA LEU A 293 -23.11 14.56 20.65
C LEU A 293 -24.11 15.58 20.08
N VAL A 294 -24.30 15.59 18.75
CA VAL A 294 -25.30 16.44 18.08
C VAL A 294 -26.71 16.18 18.61
N ASN A 295 -27.08 14.91 18.83
CA ASN A 295 -28.40 14.54 19.35
C ASN A 295 -28.61 15.04 20.79
N TYR A 296 -27.55 15.10 21.57
CA TYR A 296 -27.56 15.62 22.94
C TYR A 296 -27.30 17.13 23.01
N ARG A 297 -27.12 17.81 21.87
CA ARG A 297 -26.78 19.24 21.77
C ARG A 297 -25.51 19.60 22.54
N VAL A 298 -24.57 18.66 22.65
CA VAL A 298 -23.26 18.87 23.26
C VAL A 298 -22.28 19.25 22.17
N SER A 299 -21.56 20.36 22.39
CA SER A 299 -20.51 20.81 21.50
C SER A 299 -19.22 20.05 21.79
N PHE A 300 -18.58 19.47 20.77
CA PHE A 300 -17.28 18.81 21.01
C PHE A 300 -16.18 19.83 21.35
N GLN A 301 -16.41 21.11 21.00
CA GLN A 301 -15.52 22.23 21.33
C GLN A 301 -15.52 22.59 22.81
N GLU A 302 -16.45 22.06 23.60
CA GLU A 302 -16.46 22.20 25.06
C GLU A 302 -15.55 21.18 25.76
N ASP A 303 -15.05 20.17 25.03
CA ASP A 303 -14.13 19.16 25.53
C ASP A 303 -12.74 19.36 24.93
N ASP A 304 -11.75 19.58 25.80
CA ASP A 304 -10.36 19.84 25.41
C ASP A 304 -9.75 18.68 24.61
N PHE A 305 -10.08 17.44 24.97
CA PHE A 305 -9.54 16.26 24.31
C PHE A 305 -10.10 16.13 22.89
N LEU A 306 -11.42 16.20 22.72
CA LEU A 306 -12.08 16.12 21.43
C LEU A 306 -11.65 17.26 20.50
N THR A 307 -11.55 18.47 21.04
CA THR A 307 -11.05 19.65 20.32
C THR A 307 -9.64 19.40 19.80
N ARG A 308 -8.71 18.99 20.68
CA ARG A 308 -7.32 18.72 20.31
C ARG A 308 -7.20 17.59 19.29
N VAL A 309 -8.03 16.56 19.36
CA VAL A 309 -8.01 15.46 18.38
C VAL A 309 -8.41 15.97 16.99
N VAL A 310 -9.49 16.74 16.89
CA VAL A 310 -9.94 17.31 15.61
C VAL A 310 -8.91 18.31 15.07
N GLU A 311 -8.42 19.23 15.90
CA GLU A 311 -7.39 20.20 15.52
C GLU A 311 -6.10 19.52 15.07
N THR A 312 -5.65 18.48 15.77
CA THR A 312 -4.46 17.71 15.38
C THR A 312 -4.65 17.05 14.02
N ALA A 313 -5.83 16.46 13.77
CA ALA A 313 -6.14 15.86 12.48
C ALA A 313 -6.12 16.89 11.33
N VAL A 314 -6.66 18.10 11.57
CA VAL A 314 -6.60 19.23 10.64
C VAL A 314 -5.17 19.71 10.42
N LEU A 315 -4.40 19.88 11.50
CA LEU A 315 -2.99 20.29 11.45
C LEU A 315 -2.14 19.32 10.65
N ILE A 316 -2.38 18.00 10.75
CA ILE A 316 -1.70 17.00 9.92
C ILE A 316 -1.96 17.29 8.43
N GLN A 317 -3.20 17.58 8.02
CA GLN A 317 -3.52 17.91 6.63
C GLN A 317 -2.91 19.25 6.19
N LEU A 318 -2.98 20.28 7.03
CA LEU A 318 -2.33 21.57 6.77
C LEU A 318 -0.82 21.44 6.59
N ARG A 319 -0.16 20.55 7.34
CA ARG A 319 1.26 20.23 7.15
C ARG A 319 1.51 19.57 5.79
N THR A 320 0.62 18.70 5.31
CA THR A 320 0.78 18.12 3.96
C THR A 320 0.61 19.15 2.86
N LEU A 321 -0.28 20.13 3.03
CA LEU A 321 -0.40 21.27 2.12
C LEU A 321 0.87 22.13 2.14
N LYS A 322 1.37 22.48 3.32
CA LYS A 322 2.54 23.36 3.48
C LYS A 322 3.85 22.73 2.99
N TYR A 323 4.11 21.48 3.35
CA TYR A 323 5.42 20.84 3.18
C TYR A 323 5.49 19.83 2.02
N LYS A 324 4.38 19.58 1.33
CA LYS A 324 4.36 18.67 0.16
C LYS A 324 3.54 19.23 -1.01
N ALA A 325 3.02 20.45 -0.87
CA ALA A 325 2.08 21.07 -1.79
C ALA A 325 0.90 20.13 -2.16
N ARG A 326 0.45 19.29 -1.21
CA ARG A 326 -0.57 18.25 -1.45
C ARG A 326 -1.98 18.84 -1.56
N ILE A 327 -2.27 19.55 -2.65
CA ILE A 327 -3.53 20.29 -2.85
C ILE A 327 -4.50 19.43 -3.67
N PRO A 328 -5.70 19.10 -3.16
CA PRO A 328 -6.67 18.29 -3.90
C PRO A 328 -7.26 19.04 -5.09
N VAL A 329 -7.40 18.35 -6.23
CA VAL A 329 -8.08 18.84 -7.42
C VAL A 329 -9.43 18.11 -7.54
N ARG A 330 -10.54 18.76 -7.19
CA ARG A 330 -11.86 18.11 -7.09
C ARG A 330 -12.34 17.45 -8.40
N LYS A 331 -11.99 18.04 -9.55
CA LYS A 331 -12.30 17.49 -10.89
C LYS A 331 -11.20 16.58 -11.43
N GLY A 332 -10.12 16.38 -10.68
CA GLY A 332 -8.98 15.57 -11.08
C GLY A 332 -9.01 14.20 -10.42
N PHE A 333 -8.65 13.17 -11.18
CA PHE A 333 -8.64 11.79 -10.70
C PHE A 333 -7.33 11.10 -11.07
N THR A 334 -6.84 10.24 -10.18
CA THR A 334 -5.80 9.27 -10.46
C THR A 334 -6.46 7.95 -10.83
N LEU A 335 -6.30 7.56 -12.09
CA LEU A 335 -6.92 6.39 -12.69
C LEU A 335 -5.84 5.45 -13.25
N LEU A 336 -6.21 4.20 -13.47
CA LEU A 336 -5.35 3.25 -14.18
C LEU A 336 -5.46 3.53 -15.68
N GLY A 337 -4.32 3.82 -16.32
CA GLY A 337 -4.22 3.93 -17.77
C GLY A 337 -4.16 2.54 -18.41
N ILE A 338 -4.96 2.33 -19.45
CA ILE A 338 -5.00 1.08 -20.23
C ILE A 338 -4.95 1.47 -21.70
N MET A 339 -4.28 0.65 -22.50
CA MET A 339 -4.27 0.82 -23.95
C MET A 339 -5.64 0.47 -24.54
N ASP A 340 -6.03 1.19 -25.58
CA ASP A 340 -7.13 0.76 -26.45
C ASP A 340 -6.67 -0.34 -27.41
N GLU A 341 -6.96 -1.59 -27.07
CA GLU A 341 -6.70 -2.74 -27.95
C GLU A 341 -7.69 -2.85 -29.12
N THR A 342 -8.82 -2.11 -29.09
CA THR A 342 -9.83 -2.17 -30.15
C THR A 342 -9.47 -1.31 -31.36
N GLY A 343 -8.57 -0.34 -31.17
CA GLY A 343 -8.19 0.62 -32.21
C GLY A 343 -9.31 1.60 -32.58
N ILE A 344 -10.27 1.81 -31.68
CA ILE A 344 -11.37 2.76 -31.85
C ILE A 344 -10.87 4.20 -31.63
N LEU A 345 -9.96 4.40 -30.68
CA LEU A 345 -9.42 5.72 -30.33
C LEU A 345 -8.31 6.14 -31.29
N GLU A 346 -8.43 7.35 -31.82
CA GLU A 346 -7.39 8.00 -32.62
C GLU A 346 -6.29 8.65 -31.74
N GLU A 347 -5.19 9.06 -32.35
CA GLU A 347 -4.13 9.80 -31.64
C GLU A 347 -4.69 11.09 -31.02
N GLY A 348 -4.41 11.31 -29.73
CA GLY A 348 -4.94 12.44 -28.96
C GLY A 348 -6.32 12.19 -28.34
N GLN A 349 -6.95 11.04 -28.58
CA GLN A 349 -8.22 10.68 -27.95
C GLN A 349 -8.02 9.75 -26.74
N VAL A 350 -8.90 9.90 -25.75
CA VAL A 350 -8.96 9.04 -24.57
C VAL A 350 -10.41 8.74 -24.22
N PHE A 351 -10.66 7.53 -23.72
CA PHE A 351 -11.92 7.17 -23.08
C PHE A 351 -11.70 7.02 -21.59
N CYS A 352 -12.50 7.74 -20.79
CA CYS A 352 -12.33 7.82 -19.35
C CYS A 352 -13.68 7.70 -18.66
N ILE A 353 -13.80 6.74 -17.74
CA ILE A 353 -14.97 6.54 -16.89
C ILE A 353 -14.54 6.48 -15.43
N ALA A 354 -15.32 7.09 -14.55
CA ALA A 354 -15.10 7.06 -13.12
C ALA A 354 -16.42 6.95 -12.36
N ASP A 355 -16.43 6.16 -11.30
CA ASP A 355 -17.55 6.11 -10.37
C ASP A 355 -17.48 7.33 -9.43
N ILE A 356 -18.43 8.25 -9.58
CA ILE A 356 -18.55 9.46 -8.77
C ILE A 356 -19.89 9.38 -8.04
N ASP A 357 -19.82 9.25 -6.71
CA ASP A 357 -20.97 9.14 -5.80
C ASP A 357 -21.88 7.94 -6.09
N GLY A 358 -21.31 6.80 -6.52
CA GLY A 358 -22.05 5.57 -6.81
C GLY A 358 -22.63 5.53 -8.23
N VAL A 359 -22.26 6.51 -9.08
CA VAL A 359 -22.73 6.61 -10.46
C VAL A 359 -21.51 6.63 -11.38
N SER A 360 -21.46 5.67 -12.32
CA SER A 360 -20.46 5.66 -13.38
C SER A 360 -20.68 6.83 -14.33
N LYS A 361 -19.73 7.76 -14.39
CA LYS A 361 -19.76 8.94 -15.26
C LYS A 361 -18.62 8.89 -16.27
N VAL A 362 -18.92 9.24 -17.51
CA VAL A 362 -17.89 9.51 -18.53
C VAL A 362 -17.25 10.85 -18.19
N ILE A 363 -15.92 10.87 -18.12
CA ILE A 363 -15.16 12.09 -17.93
C ILE A 363 -14.85 12.64 -19.31
N THR A 364 -15.57 13.69 -19.69
CA THR A 364 -15.29 14.49 -20.88
C THR A 364 -14.69 15.83 -20.49
N GLY A 365 -13.91 16.44 -21.37
CA GLY A 365 -13.60 17.86 -21.25
C GLY A 365 -14.89 18.68 -21.27
N GLU A 366 -14.89 19.82 -20.59
CA GLU A 366 -15.91 20.85 -20.84
C GLU A 366 -15.78 21.30 -22.31
N ALA A 367 -16.89 21.62 -22.99
CA ALA A 367 -16.91 21.90 -24.43
C ALA A 367 -15.74 22.82 -24.87
N GLY A 368 -14.81 22.26 -25.65
CA GLY A 368 -13.64 22.97 -26.18
C GLY A 368 -12.40 23.04 -25.26
N ARG A 369 -12.38 22.39 -24.09
CA ARG A 369 -11.23 22.36 -23.18
C ARG A 369 -10.59 20.97 -23.12
N PRO A 370 -9.27 20.85 -23.37
CA PRO A 370 -8.57 19.57 -23.33
C PRO A 370 -8.47 19.01 -21.91
N ILE A 371 -8.45 17.67 -21.79
CA ILE A 371 -8.16 16.95 -20.55
C ILE A 371 -6.63 16.85 -20.41
N ILE A 372 -6.10 17.10 -19.21
CA ILE A 372 -4.68 16.89 -18.90
C ILE A 372 -4.50 15.50 -18.30
N ILE A 373 -3.54 14.75 -18.83
CA ILE A 373 -3.15 13.43 -18.34
C ILE A 373 -1.68 13.51 -17.96
N SER A 374 -1.33 12.94 -16.81
CA SER A 374 0.04 12.89 -16.30
C SER A 374 0.25 11.62 -15.51
N ARG A 375 1.48 11.09 -15.50
CA ARG A 375 1.88 9.96 -14.65
C ARG A 375 2.76 10.44 -13.50
N SER A 376 2.53 9.89 -12.31
CA SER A 376 3.39 10.16 -11.15
C SER A 376 4.53 9.14 -11.05
N PRO A 377 5.79 9.59 -10.83
CA PRO A 377 6.23 10.98 -10.75
C PRO A 377 6.36 11.62 -12.14
N ALA A 378 5.77 12.80 -12.32
CA ALA A 378 5.94 13.59 -13.53
C ALA A 378 7.23 14.40 -13.37
N LEU A 379 8.23 14.10 -14.19
CA LEU A 379 9.54 14.78 -14.14
C LEU A 379 9.77 15.67 -15.36
N HIS A 380 8.94 15.54 -16.40
CA HIS A 380 9.05 16.31 -17.64
C HIS A 380 7.67 16.68 -18.18
N PRO A 381 7.54 17.81 -18.91
CA PRO A 381 6.26 18.27 -19.47
C PRO A 381 5.58 17.31 -20.48
N GLY A 382 6.30 16.29 -20.98
CA GLY A 382 5.76 15.28 -21.90
C GLY A 382 5.44 13.93 -21.28
N GLY A 383 5.31 13.83 -19.94
CA GLY A 383 5.30 12.57 -19.18
C GLY A 383 3.98 12.15 -18.53
#